data_AF-A0A3M1EU88-F1
#
_entry.id   AF-A0A3M1EU88-F1
#
_cell.length_a   1.000
_cell.length_b   1.000
_cell.length_c   1.000
_cell.angle_alpha   90.00
_cell.angle_beta   90.00
_cell.angle_gamma   90.00
#
_symmetry.space_group_name_H-M   'P 1'
#
loop_
_entity.id
_entity.type
_entity.pdbx_description
1 polymer ?
#
loop_
_entity_poly.entity_id
_entity_poly.type
_entity_poly.pdbx_seq_one_letter_code
_entity_poly.pdbx_strand_id
1 'polypeptide(L)' 'MQTLVGRAIVDKGFREQLLNGNRERVIAEFDLSDDELRAIRSIKAQSFEAFAGELHSWIEVGDRDPKATQLKSRAL' A
#
# COMPACT_ATOMS: atom_id res chain seq x y z
N MET A 1 -4.73 -3.45 -1.45
CA MET A 1 -3.42 -3.58 -0.74
C MET A 1 -3.16 -4.84 0.10
N GLN A 2 -4.11 -5.40 0.87
CA GLN A 2 -3.83 -6.53 1.81
C GLN A 2 -3.15 -7.75 1.16
N THR A 3 -3.53 -8.11 -0.07
CA THR A 3 -2.95 -9.24 -0.81
C THR A 3 -1.47 -9.05 -1.13
N LEU A 4 -1.03 -7.82 -1.41
CA LEU A 4 0.38 -7.50 -1.67
C LEU A 4 1.23 -7.75 -0.42
N VAL A 5 0.76 -7.28 0.73
CA VAL A 5 1.45 -7.49 2.01
C VAL A 5 1.45 -8.96 2.40
N GLY A 6 0.31 -9.64 2.25
CA GLY A 6 0.19 -11.08 2.51
C GLY A 6 1.18 -11.90 1.69
N ARG A 7 1.31 -11.60 0.39
CA ARG A 7 2.31 -12.25 -0.48
C ARG A 7 3.73 -11.96 -0.03
N ALA A 8 4.05 -10.71 0.30
CA ALA A 8 5.38 -10.34 0.79
C ALA A 8 5.77 -10.99 2.13
N ILE A 9 4.79 -11.40 2.96
CA ILE A 9 5.06 -12.17 4.18
C ILE A 9 5.52 -13.59 3.83
N VAL A 10 4.77 -14.30 2.97
CA VAL A 10 4.96 -15.73 2.71
C VAL A 10 5.92 -16.04 1.55
N ASP A 11 6.15 -15.10 0.64
CA ASP A 11 7.00 -15.24 -0.53
C ASP A 11 8.24 -14.33 -0.41
N LYS A 12 9.37 -14.95 -0.04
CA LYS A 12 10.65 -14.26 0.09
C LYS A 12 11.14 -13.68 -1.24
N GLY A 13 10.94 -14.37 -2.36
CA GLY A 13 11.40 -13.92 -3.67
C GLY A 13 10.61 -12.71 -4.15
N PHE A 14 9.30 -12.69 -3.88
CA PHE A 14 8.47 -11.51 -4.10
C PHE A 14 8.92 -10.34 -3.23
N ARG A 15 9.14 -10.57 -1.93
CA ARG A 15 9.61 -9.54 -0.99
C ARG A 15 10.94 -8.91 -1.41
N GLU A 16 11.89 -9.71 -1.87
CA GLU A 16 13.17 -9.21 -2.39
C GLU A 16 12.97 -8.35 -3.65
N GLN A 17 12.13 -8.78 -4.58
CA GLN A 17 11.82 -7.99 -5.78
C GLN A 17 11.10 -6.67 -5.43
N LEU A 18 10.20 -6.69 -4.45
CA LEU A 18 9.46 -5.53 -3.97
C LEU A 18 10.38 -4.46 -3.35
N LEU A 19 11.45 -4.88 -2.68
CA LEU A 19 12.39 -3.97 -1.99
C LEU A 19 13.60 -3.59 -2.86
N ASN A 20 14.07 -4.46 -3.75
CA ASN A 20 15.35 -4.31 -4.45
C ASN A 20 15.21 -3.86 -5.92
N GLY A 21 14.31 -2.92 -6.20
CA GLY A 21 14.26 -2.22 -7.49
C GLY A 21 13.37 -2.83 -8.58
N ASN A 22 12.75 -3.99 -8.35
CA ASN A 22 11.75 -4.58 -9.26
C ASN A 22 10.31 -4.24 -8.86
N ARG A 23 10.13 -3.24 -7.99
CA ARG A 23 8.84 -2.84 -7.41
C ARG A 23 7.75 -2.65 -8.46
N GLU A 24 8.01 -1.83 -9.48
CA GLU A 24 7.03 -1.54 -10.55
C GLU A 24 6.49 -2.78 -11.22
N ARG A 25 7.37 -3.74 -11.49
CA ARG A 25 6.99 -4.98 -12.16
C ARG A 25 6.11 -5.85 -11.28
N VAL A 26 6.47 -6.01 -10.01
CA VAL A 26 5.74 -6.91 -9.11
C VAL A 26 4.43 -6.31 -8.62
N ILE A 27 4.31 -4.98 -8.50
CA ILE A 27 3.04 -4.35 -8.12
C ILE A 27 2.04 -4.28 -9.28
N ALA A 28 2.50 -4.32 -10.54
CA ALA A 28 1.64 -4.37 -11.72
C ALA A 28 0.82 -5.68 -11.83
N GLU A 29 1.19 -6.72 -11.09
CA GLU A 29 0.40 -7.97 -10.99
C GLU A 29 -0.86 -7.80 -10.12
N PHE A 30 -1.01 -6.68 -9.41
CA PHE A 30 -2.12 -6.41 -8.51
C PHE A 30 -3.05 -5.34 -9.09
N ASP A 31 -4.35 -5.52 -8.84
CA ASP A 31 -5.37 -4.51 -9.14
C ASP A 31 -5.33 -3.41 -8.06
N LEU A 32 -4.42 -2.46 -8.25
CA LEU A 32 -4.20 -1.31 -7.36
C LEU A 32 -4.68 -0.05 -8.06
N SER A 33 -5.40 0.80 -7.30
CA SER A 33 -5.76 2.14 -7.75
C SER A 33 -4.53 3.04 -7.93
N ASP A 34 -4.68 4.13 -8.68
CA ASP A 34 -3.61 5.11 -8.89
C ASP A 34 -3.06 5.69 -7.58
N ASP A 35 -3.92 5.85 -6.57
CA ASP A 35 -3.53 6.37 -5.25
C ASP A 35 -2.72 5.33 -4.45
N GLU A 36 -3.13 4.06 -4.48
CA GLU A 36 -2.35 2.97 -3.88
C GLU A 36 -0.99 2.81 -4.57
N LEU A 37 -0.95 2.87 -5.91
CA LEU A 37 0.29 2.82 -6.67
C LEU A 37 1.22 3.99 -6.32
N ARG A 38 0.69 5.22 -6.27
CA ARG A 38 1.46 6.40 -5.84
C ARG A 38 2.03 6.22 -4.43
N ALA A 39 1.23 5.71 -3.50
CA ALA A 39 1.67 5.45 -2.13
C ALA A 39 2.82 4.46 -2.09
N ILE A 40 2.66 3.29 -2.71
CA ILE A 40 3.69 2.22 -2.72
C ILE A 40 4.99 2.69 -3.41
N ARG A 41 4.88 3.50 -4.46
CA ARG A 41 6.04 4.09 -5.16
C ARG A 41 6.78 5.12 -4.31
N SER A 42 6.08 5.82 -3.43
CA SER A 42 6.69 6.85 -2.57
C SER A 42 7.50 6.28 -1.40
N ILE A 43 7.21 5.04 -0.97
CA ILE A 43 7.87 4.38 0.16
C ILE A 43 9.36 4.15 -0.13
N LYS A 44 10.24 4.65 0.74
CA LYS A 44 11.71 4.54 0.61
C LYS A 44 12.34 3.50 1.54
N ALA A 45 11.52 2.68 2.19
CA ALA A 45 11.95 1.61 3.08
C ALA A 45 12.99 0.66 2.46
N GLN A 46 14.02 0.36 3.25
CA GLN A 46 15.09 -0.62 2.94
C GLN A 46 14.85 -1.98 3.59
N SER A 47 13.79 -2.12 4.38
CA SER A 47 13.38 -3.38 5.01
C SER A 47 11.88 -3.60 4.82
N PHE A 48 11.46 -4.86 4.92
CA PHE A 48 10.05 -5.20 4.80
C PHE A 48 9.22 -4.66 5.97
N GLU A 49 9.78 -4.62 7.17
CA GLU A 49 9.11 -4.06 8.35
C GLU A 49 8.86 -2.55 8.18
N ALA A 50 9.87 -1.79 7.74
CA ALA A 50 9.72 -0.37 7.45
C ALA A 50 8.71 -0.14 6.31
N PHE A 51 8.75 -0.98 5.27
CA PHE A 51 7.78 -0.92 4.17
C PHE A 51 6.35 -1.13 4.67
N ALA A 52 6.13 -2.17 5.48
CA ALA A 52 4.83 -2.47 6.06
C ALA A 52 4.34 -1.36 6.98
N GLY A 53 5.23 -0.74 7.77
CA GLY A 53 4.91 0.40 8.63
C GLY A 53 4.48 1.65 7.87
N GLU A 54 5.24 2.07 6.84
CA GLU A 54 4.87 3.20 5.98
C GLU A 54 3.57 2.94 5.24
N LEU A 55 3.38 1.71 4.73
CA LEU A 55 2.16 1.30 4.05
C LEU A 55 0.95 1.30 4.98
N HIS A 56 1.12 0.80 6.21
CA HIS A 56 0.07 0.81 7.23
C HIS A 56 -0.33 2.24 7.60
N SER A 57 0.67 3.12 7.78
CA SER A 57 0.44 4.54 8.05
C SER A 57 -0.35 5.21 6.92
N TRP A 58 -0.05 4.88 5.66
CA TRP A 58 -0.83 5.37 4.52
C TRP A 58 -2.27 4.85 4.53
N ILE A 59 -2.49 3.57 4.85
CA ILE A 59 -3.85 3.00 4.96
C ILE A 59 -4.62 3.72 6.07
N GLU A 60 -4.03 3.93 7.24
CA GLU A 60 -4.69 4.61 8.36
C GLU A 60 -4.99 6.10 8.05
N VAL A 61 -4.13 6.76 7.26
CA VAL A 61 -4.35 8.15 6.83
C VAL A 61 -5.38 8.23 5.70
N GLY A 62 -5.38 7.27 4.76
CA GLY A 62 -6.35 7.18 3.65
C GLY A 62 -7.75 6.74 4.10
N ASP A 63 -7.84 5.91 5.14
CA ASP A 63 -9.11 5.54 5.79
C ASP A 63 -9.75 6.75 6.52
N ARG A 64 -8.93 7.75 6.88
CA ARG A 64 -9.36 9.05 7.39
C ARG A 64 -9.70 10.06 6.28
N ASP A 65 -10.20 9.63 5.12
CA ASP A 65 -10.71 10.57 4.13
C ASP A 65 -11.90 11.38 4.72
N PRO A 66 -11.77 12.71 4.91
CA PRO A 66 -12.85 13.53 5.46
C PRO A 66 -14.08 13.65 4.54
N LYS A 67 -14.01 13.22 3.27
CA LYS A 67 -15.17 13.18 2.36
C LYS A 67 -16.12 12.03 2.65
N ALA A 68 -15.65 10.90 3.20
CA ALA A 68 -16.53 9.81 3.64
C ALA A 68 -17.41 10.25 4.84
N THR A 69 -16.88 11.11 5.71
CA THR A 69 -17.61 11.71 6.84
C THR A 69 -18.60 12.80 6.39
N GLN A 70 -18.36 13.46 5.26
CA GLN A 70 -19.24 14.51 4.72
C GLN A 70 -20.49 13.98 3.99
N LEU A 71 -20.47 12.74 3.49
CA LEU A 71 -21.63 12.15 2.81
C LEU A 71 -22.70 11.63 3.78
N LYS A 72 -22.32 11.28 5.02
CA LYS A 72 -23.26 10.79 6.06
C LYS A 72 -23.96 11.90 6.85
N SER A 73 -23.48 13.15 6.76
CA SER A 73 -24.00 14.31 7.49
C SER A 73 -24.99 15.17 6.69
N ARG A 74 -25.34 14.77 5.44
CA ARG A 74 -26.39 15.40 4.61
C ARG A 74 -27.69 14.60 4.52
N ALA A 75 -27.85 13.53 5.30
CA ALA A 75 -29.01 12.65 5.27
C ALA A 75 -29.72 12.49 6.63
N LEU A 76 -29.65 13.51 7.48
CA LEU A 76 -30.45 13.66 8.70
C LEU A 76 -31.06 15.06 8.74
#